data_AF-A0A8H5HMP0-F1
#
_entry.id   AF-A0A8H5HMP0-F1
#
_cell.length_a   1.000
_cell.length_b   1.000
_cell.length_c   1.000
_cell.angle_alpha   90.00
_cell.angle_beta   90.00
_cell.angle_gamma   90.00
#
_symmetry.space_group_name_H-M   'P 1'
#
loop_
_entity.id
_entity.type
_entity.pdbx_description
1 polymer ?
#
loop_
_entity_poly.entity_id
_entity_poly.type
_entity_poly.pdbx_seq_one_letter_code
_entity_poly.pdbx_strand_id
1 'polypeptide(L)'
;MSVARPPLPPRRKIPPPPPRASLNSEVEEVEKDEIPKGIVGRIASIHLGQVGRAKLPPPVPIRRTESPYPEDKPEDVGRGNLRGTPPPIPPKWSRPHPDDLARALARRPPPPPVKRPSVHVVQNIPSPPPSPRDAGPPRRHLPPMPTRLPTPPPDPEPEPRYELAEEEAAVGDPHDEQNSCLECRDFSHVDAHAALFPRHTVDSLDNLAYDLTEAFPYEIEKARAIFTWMHHNIAYDAGAFFSGNVQASTPESTLSSGLAVCDGYSGLFNSLAERVGIQAHKVTGHGKGVGYEATGAGHPVPQYSSGHAWNCAFLDGRWHLVDACWGAGALDGSTYQQRFAPMWFTSAPVEFGKTHFPEDPSYQLVSEEEGGPVSWEDYIMQPAAPVIFVDFYMLDLWPSALQPPTRNIQGGARTRFHVFKRCEHMSTAEADNFIYMISIGNDRVPLELNGRGGWSADVYVPRGAGEVSLYYVSTISGQDAKGIGMRALKNALGRKAMTFGGLARWTVI
;
A
#
# COMPACT_ATOMS: atom_id res chain seq x y z
N MET A 1 -48.63 -31.47 -16.39
CA MET A 1 -49.19 -30.56 -15.36
C MET A 1 -48.08 -29.60 -14.95
N SER A 2 -48.25 -28.32 -15.27
CA SER A 2 -47.28 -27.25 -15.01
C SER A 2 -47.37 -26.82 -13.55
N VAL A 3 -46.27 -26.88 -12.79
CA VAL A 3 -46.23 -26.44 -11.39
C VAL A 3 -45.41 -25.16 -11.32
N ALA A 4 -46.13 -24.05 -11.14
CA ALA A 4 -45.59 -22.70 -11.02
C ALA A 4 -44.83 -22.52 -9.69
N ARG A 5 -43.72 -21.77 -9.73
CA ARG A 5 -42.98 -21.34 -8.55
C ARG A 5 -43.76 -20.23 -7.80
N PRO A 6 -43.74 -20.21 -6.46
CA PRO A 6 -44.38 -19.15 -5.67
C PRO A 6 -43.66 -17.79 -5.83
N PRO A 7 -44.37 -16.66 -5.71
CA PRO A 7 -43.81 -15.32 -5.91
C PRO A 7 -42.93 -14.87 -4.74
N LEU A 8 -41.90 -14.09 -5.05
CA LEU A 8 -40.99 -13.46 -4.08
C LEU A 8 -41.71 -12.37 -3.25
N PRO A 9 -41.32 -12.17 -1.98
CA PRO A 9 -41.89 -11.12 -1.13
C PRO A 9 -41.49 -9.71 -1.62
N PRO A 10 -42.33 -8.69 -1.38
CA PRO A 10 -42.09 -7.34 -1.87
C PRO A 10 -40.91 -6.67 -1.17
N ARG A 11 -40.08 -5.94 -1.96
CA ARG A 11 -38.98 -5.10 -1.47
C ARG A 11 -39.49 -4.11 -0.42
N ARG A 12 -38.91 -4.14 0.80
CA ARG A 12 -39.11 -3.09 1.82
C ARG A 12 -38.50 -1.78 1.30
N LYS A 13 -39.30 -0.72 1.30
CA LYS A 13 -38.86 0.65 1.02
C LYS A 13 -37.99 1.15 2.18
N ILE A 14 -36.80 1.65 1.86
CA ILE A 14 -35.89 2.30 2.81
C ILE A 14 -36.51 3.66 3.21
N PRO A 15 -36.67 3.98 4.51
CA PRO A 15 -37.12 5.30 4.95
C PRO A 15 -36.06 6.37 4.67
N PRO A 16 -36.45 7.62 4.33
CA PRO A 16 -35.49 8.70 4.21
C PRO A 16 -34.83 9.03 5.56
N PRO A 17 -33.58 9.53 5.56
CA PRO A 17 -32.87 9.89 6.78
C PRO A 17 -33.55 11.06 7.51
N PRO A 18 -33.47 11.12 8.85
CA PRO A 18 -34.07 12.20 9.63
C PRO A 18 -33.38 13.55 9.35
N PRO A 19 -34.13 14.68 9.42
CA PRO A 19 -33.55 16.01 9.21
C PRO A 19 -32.53 16.36 10.29
N ARG A 20 -31.41 16.97 9.88
CA ARG A 20 -30.38 17.49 10.79
C ARG A 20 -30.98 18.56 11.71
N ALA A 21 -30.85 18.36 13.02
CA ALA A 21 -31.16 19.36 14.03
C ALA A 21 -30.15 20.52 13.94
N SER A 22 -30.67 21.72 13.68
CA SER A 22 -29.94 22.98 13.81
C SER A 22 -29.85 23.36 15.30
N LEU A 23 -28.66 23.28 15.88
CA LEU A 23 -28.38 23.91 17.17
C LEU A 23 -28.06 25.37 16.94
N ASN A 24 -29.02 26.24 17.29
CA ASN A 24 -28.78 27.66 17.49
C ASN A 24 -28.04 27.84 18.82
N SER A 25 -26.88 28.48 18.78
CA SER A 25 -26.28 29.11 19.97
C SER A 25 -26.06 30.59 19.65
N GLU A 26 -26.73 31.42 20.44
CA GLU A 26 -26.62 32.88 20.48
C GLU A 26 -25.17 33.31 20.70
N VAL A 27 -24.71 34.31 19.95
CA VAL A 27 -23.47 35.05 20.21
C VAL A 27 -23.83 36.52 20.24
N GLU A 28 -23.55 37.17 21.37
CA GLU A 28 -23.70 38.61 21.58
C GLU A 28 -22.80 39.42 20.63
N GLU A 29 -23.37 40.48 20.08
CA GLU A 29 -22.75 41.46 19.21
C GLU A 29 -21.78 42.38 19.98
N VAL A 30 -20.60 42.61 19.40
CA VAL A 30 -19.88 43.88 19.57
C VAL A 30 -19.53 44.40 18.18
N GLU A 31 -20.17 45.52 17.85
CA GLU A 31 -20.07 46.29 16.61
C GLU A 31 -18.78 47.14 16.61
N LYS A 32 -18.05 47.17 15.48
CA LYS A 32 -17.58 48.42 14.83
C LYS A 32 -16.81 48.21 13.51
N ASP A 33 -17.39 48.86 12.51
CA ASP A 33 -16.82 49.59 11.36
C ASP A 33 -16.28 48.85 10.10
N GLU A 34 -16.84 49.32 8.98
CA GLU A 34 -16.94 48.76 7.63
C GLU A 34 -15.70 48.99 6.73
N ILE A 35 -15.55 48.13 5.68
CA ILE A 35 -15.37 48.44 4.23
C ILE A 35 -14.92 47.14 3.48
N PRO A 36 -15.37 46.87 2.23
CA PRO A 36 -15.80 45.54 1.80
C PRO A 36 -14.71 44.71 1.10
N LYS A 37 -14.70 43.39 1.35
CA LYS A 37 -13.91 42.43 0.57
C LYS A 37 -14.73 41.18 0.25
N GLY A 38 -14.95 40.97 -1.04
CA GLY A 38 -15.60 39.79 -1.59
C GLY A 38 -14.72 38.53 -1.53
N ILE A 39 -15.38 37.43 -1.20
CA ILE A 39 -15.11 36.04 -1.62
C ILE A 39 -13.66 35.56 -1.45
N VAL A 40 -13.32 35.16 -0.21
CA VAL A 40 -12.31 34.12 0.05
C VAL A 40 -13.07 32.83 0.36
N GLY A 41 -13.28 32.02 -0.69
CA GLY A 41 -13.83 30.68 -0.57
C GLY A 41 -12.77 29.70 -0.09
N ARG A 42 -13.05 29.07 1.06
CA ARG A 42 -12.39 27.91 1.71
C ARG A 42 -11.27 27.24 0.89
N ILE A 43 -10.03 27.59 1.21
CA ILE A 43 -8.85 26.77 0.97
C ILE A 43 -8.48 26.18 2.34
N ALA A 44 -8.68 24.88 2.53
CA ALA A 44 -8.11 24.17 3.67
C ALA A 44 -6.60 24.01 3.42
N SER A 45 -5.84 25.05 3.76
CA SER A 45 -4.39 25.00 3.86
C SER A 45 -4.04 24.38 5.23
N ILE A 46 -3.44 23.20 5.25
CA ILE A 46 -2.78 22.72 6.46
C ILE A 46 -1.51 23.56 6.63
N HIS A 47 -1.57 24.52 7.56
CA HIS A 47 -0.41 25.21 8.11
C HIS A 47 -0.12 24.58 9.47
N LEU A 48 1.00 23.85 9.57
CA LEU A 48 1.60 23.51 10.87
C LEU A 48 2.34 24.75 11.37
N GLY A 49 1.62 25.59 12.11
CA GLY A 49 2.19 26.62 12.96
C GLY A 49 2.34 26.10 14.39
N GLN A 50 3.59 25.98 14.84
CA GLN A 50 4.05 25.97 16.24
C GLN A 50 3.12 25.31 17.27
N VAL A 51 3.26 24.00 17.44
CA VAL A 51 3.00 23.37 18.75
C VAL A 51 4.37 23.11 19.39
N GLY A 52 4.55 23.61 20.61
CA GLY A 52 5.80 23.49 21.36
C GLY A 52 6.29 22.05 21.47
N ARG A 53 7.61 21.87 21.45
CA ARG A 53 8.31 20.59 21.63
C ARG A 53 7.76 19.79 22.82
N ALA A 54 6.85 18.85 22.56
CA ALA A 54 6.54 17.77 23.46
C ALA A 54 7.39 16.56 23.04
N LYS A 55 8.25 16.08 23.94
CA LYS A 55 9.00 14.83 23.74
C LYS A 55 8.00 13.68 23.62
N LEU A 56 8.11 12.90 22.55
CA LEU A 56 7.41 11.63 22.40
C LEU A 56 7.79 10.70 23.58
N PRO A 57 6.83 10.00 24.20
CA PRO A 57 7.12 9.03 25.25
C PRO A 57 7.81 7.78 24.68
N PRO A 58 8.69 7.11 25.45
CA PRO A 58 9.37 5.90 25.00
C PRO A 58 8.41 4.71 24.85
N PRO A 59 8.72 3.72 23.99
CA PRO A 59 7.88 2.57 23.75
C PRO A 59 7.73 1.67 24.99
N VAL A 60 6.54 1.12 25.17
CA VAL A 60 6.20 0.18 26.25
C VAL A 60 6.77 -1.21 25.94
N PRO A 61 7.48 -1.89 26.86
CA PRO A 61 8.00 -3.23 26.62
C PRO A 61 6.89 -4.29 26.54
N ILE A 62 6.91 -5.13 25.51
CA ILE A 62 6.01 -6.27 25.34
C ILE A 62 6.39 -7.34 26.37
N ARG A 63 5.52 -7.60 27.35
CA ARG A 63 5.66 -8.71 28.30
C ARG A 63 4.88 -9.91 27.76
N ARG A 64 5.56 -11.01 27.45
CA ARG A 64 4.91 -12.31 27.19
C ARG A 64 4.20 -12.77 28.46
N THR A 65 2.88 -12.91 28.40
CA THR A 65 2.10 -13.59 29.44
C THR A 65 1.48 -14.85 28.86
N GLU A 66 1.87 -15.99 29.42
CA GLU A 66 1.28 -17.30 29.18
C GLU A 66 -0.15 -17.33 29.73
N SER A 67 -1.08 -17.91 28.95
CA SER A 67 -2.50 -18.06 29.29
C SER A 67 -2.74 -19.38 30.03
N PRO A 68 -3.50 -19.43 31.14
CA PRO A 68 -3.83 -20.68 31.81
C PRO A 68 -5.34 -20.94 31.78
N TYR A 69 -5.87 -21.80 30.90
CA TYR A 69 -7.15 -22.49 31.15
C TYR A 69 -7.23 -23.86 30.45
N PRO A 70 -7.91 -24.85 31.06
CA PRO A 70 -7.81 -26.27 30.73
C PRO A 70 -8.80 -26.76 29.66
N GLU A 71 -8.45 -27.88 29.04
CA GLU A 71 -9.22 -28.63 28.03
C GLU A 71 -10.44 -29.36 28.61
N ASP A 72 -11.61 -29.21 27.98
CA ASP A 72 -12.78 -30.07 28.19
C ASP A 72 -13.09 -30.90 26.94
N LYS A 73 -13.36 -32.20 27.15
CA LYS A 73 -13.70 -33.21 26.13
C LYS A 73 -15.21 -33.24 25.85
N PRO A 74 -15.67 -33.58 24.63
CA PRO A 74 -17.10 -33.77 24.36
C PRO A 74 -17.55 -35.23 24.52
N GLU A 75 -18.77 -35.41 25.03
CA GLU A 75 -19.52 -36.68 25.04
C GLU A 75 -20.41 -36.84 23.79
N ASP A 76 -20.57 -38.10 23.37
CA ASP A 76 -21.28 -38.59 22.19
C ASP A 76 -22.68 -39.11 22.53
N VAL A 77 -23.73 -38.71 21.79
CA VAL A 77 -25.03 -39.41 21.78
C VAL A 77 -25.61 -39.41 20.36
N GLY A 78 -25.93 -40.62 19.88
CA GLY A 78 -26.15 -40.93 18.47
C GLY A 78 -27.58 -40.81 17.91
N ARG A 79 -27.57 -40.71 16.56
CA ARG A 79 -28.43 -41.26 15.48
C ARG A 79 -29.96 -41.14 15.54
N GLY A 80 -30.49 -40.51 14.48
CA GLY A 80 -31.76 -40.84 13.82
C GLY A 80 -31.71 -40.43 12.33
N ASN A 81 -31.89 -41.40 11.42
CA ASN A 81 -31.73 -41.27 9.96
C ASN A 81 -33.10 -41.30 9.26
N LEU A 82 -33.42 -40.33 8.38
CA LEU A 82 -34.42 -40.49 7.31
C LEU A 82 -33.95 -39.74 6.04
N ARG A 83 -34.04 -40.44 4.91
CA ARG A 83 -33.45 -40.12 3.59
C ARG A 83 -34.27 -39.10 2.78
N GLY A 84 -33.56 -38.20 2.12
CA GLY A 84 -33.97 -37.48 0.90
C GLY A 84 -32.77 -36.65 0.42
N THR A 85 -32.17 -36.97 -0.72
CA THR A 85 -30.95 -36.32 -1.23
C THR A 85 -31.23 -34.90 -1.73
N PRO A 86 -30.65 -33.85 -1.13
CA PRO A 86 -30.64 -32.50 -1.70
C PRO A 86 -29.52 -32.40 -2.76
N PRO A 87 -29.56 -31.40 -3.66
CA PRO A 87 -28.51 -31.14 -4.64
C PRO A 87 -27.16 -30.86 -3.96
N PRO A 88 -26.01 -31.01 -4.65
CA PRO A 88 -24.70 -30.95 -4.03
C PRO A 88 -24.49 -29.60 -3.33
N ILE A 89 -24.27 -29.68 -2.02
CA ILE A 89 -23.81 -28.57 -1.19
C ILE A 89 -22.39 -28.23 -1.69
N PRO A 90 -22.06 -26.96 -1.98
CA PRO A 90 -20.68 -26.59 -2.26
C PRO A 90 -19.78 -27.05 -1.10
N PRO A 91 -18.53 -27.47 -1.34
CA PRO A 91 -17.70 -28.06 -0.30
C PRO A 91 -17.67 -27.11 0.90
N LYS A 92 -18.12 -27.60 2.07
CA LYS A 92 -17.92 -26.89 3.33
C LYS A 92 -16.43 -26.59 3.43
N TRP A 93 -16.10 -25.31 3.52
CA TRP A 93 -14.76 -24.89 3.90
C TRP A 93 -14.38 -25.66 5.17
N SER A 94 -13.49 -26.63 4.99
CA SER A 94 -12.93 -27.40 6.08
C SER A 94 -11.73 -26.60 6.55
N ARG A 95 -11.78 -26.10 7.79
CA ARG A 95 -10.65 -25.38 8.38
C ARG A 95 -9.38 -26.22 8.15
N PRO A 96 -8.30 -25.64 7.58
CA PRO A 96 -7.03 -26.35 7.51
C PRO A 96 -6.64 -26.80 8.92
N HIS A 97 -5.98 -27.95 9.03
CA HIS A 97 -5.51 -28.43 10.33
C HIS A 97 -4.65 -27.32 10.97
N PRO A 98 -4.82 -26.99 12.26
CA PRO A 98 -4.13 -25.87 12.90
C PRO A 98 -2.61 -25.88 12.69
N ASP A 99 -1.99 -27.06 12.67
CA ASP A 99 -0.55 -27.23 12.44
C ASP A 99 -0.12 -26.95 10.99
N ASP A 100 -0.95 -27.30 10.01
CA ASP A 100 -0.68 -27.04 8.58
C ASP A 100 -0.86 -25.55 8.27
N LEU A 101 -1.88 -24.93 8.88
CA LEU A 101 -2.07 -23.49 8.84
C LEU A 101 -0.89 -22.77 9.51
N ALA A 102 -0.49 -23.18 10.72
CA ALA A 102 0.63 -22.57 11.43
C ALA A 102 1.95 -22.69 10.64
N ARG A 103 2.21 -23.84 10.00
CA ARG A 103 3.42 -24.04 9.18
C ARG A 103 3.38 -23.25 7.88
N ALA A 104 2.20 -23.10 7.26
CA ALA A 104 2.02 -22.24 6.09
C ALA A 104 2.23 -20.76 6.47
N LEU A 105 1.58 -20.28 7.54
CA LEU A 105 1.65 -18.91 8.05
C LEU A 105 3.04 -18.50 8.57
N ALA A 106 3.89 -19.46 8.98
CA ALA A 106 5.21 -19.17 9.53
C ALA A 106 6.27 -18.72 8.49
N ARG A 107 6.02 -18.84 7.19
CA ARG A 107 6.97 -18.42 6.15
C ARG A 107 7.08 -16.89 6.10
N ARG A 108 8.28 -16.36 6.30
CA ARG A 108 8.56 -14.93 6.11
C ARG A 108 8.91 -14.64 4.64
N PRO A 109 8.82 -13.38 4.19
CA PRO A 109 9.43 -12.98 2.92
C PRO A 109 10.89 -13.44 2.86
N PRO A 110 11.38 -13.89 1.68
CA PRO A 110 12.78 -14.25 1.55
C PRO A 110 13.67 -13.05 1.91
N PRO A 111 14.79 -13.25 2.62
CA PRO A 111 15.68 -12.16 2.96
C PRO A 111 16.27 -11.52 1.68
N PRO A 112 16.56 -10.21 1.70
CA PRO A 112 17.16 -9.54 0.55
C PRO A 112 18.54 -10.13 0.23
N PRO A 113 18.96 -10.12 -1.04
CA PRO A 113 20.27 -10.63 -1.43
C PRO A 113 21.38 -9.81 -0.74
N VAL A 114 22.33 -10.50 -0.11
CA VAL A 114 23.45 -9.83 0.58
C VAL A 114 24.43 -9.30 -0.46
N LYS A 115 24.64 -7.97 -0.52
CA LYS A 115 25.74 -7.36 -1.28
C LYS A 115 27.08 -7.87 -0.72
N ARG A 116 27.67 -8.87 -1.36
CA ARG A 116 29.06 -9.28 -1.08
C ARG A 116 29.98 -8.20 -1.61
N PRO A 117 30.91 -7.64 -0.80
CA PRO A 117 31.92 -6.74 -1.35
C PRO A 117 32.78 -7.53 -2.36
N SER A 118 32.74 -7.11 -3.62
CA SER A 118 33.60 -7.62 -4.68
C SER A 118 35.04 -7.17 -4.41
N VAL A 119 35.78 -7.97 -3.65
CA VAL A 119 37.23 -7.80 -3.57
C VAL A 119 37.84 -8.44 -4.81
N HIS A 120 38.12 -7.63 -5.83
CA HIS A 120 39.07 -8.01 -6.87
C HIS A 120 40.48 -8.00 -6.29
N VAL A 121 40.93 -9.16 -5.79
CA VAL A 121 42.38 -9.44 -5.66
C VAL A 121 42.79 -10.26 -6.88
N VAL A 122 43.39 -9.59 -7.85
CA VAL A 122 44.20 -10.24 -8.88
C VAL A 122 45.51 -10.66 -8.20
N GLN A 123 45.70 -11.95 -7.96
CA GLN A 123 47.02 -12.50 -7.65
C GLN A 123 47.33 -13.65 -8.62
N ASN A 124 48.16 -13.32 -9.61
CA ASN A 124 48.92 -14.29 -10.39
C ASN A 124 49.88 -15.04 -9.47
N ILE A 125 49.76 -16.36 -9.36
CA ILE A 125 50.81 -17.23 -8.83
C ILE A 125 50.96 -18.46 -9.75
N PRO A 126 52.17 -18.80 -10.24
CA PRO A 126 52.40 -19.95 -11.12
C PRO A 126 52.45 -21.27 -10.33
N SER A 127 52.00 -22.36 -10.96
CA SER A 127 51.99 -23.72 -10.39
C SER A 127 53.41 -24.31 -10.22
N PRO A 128 53.71 -25.02 -9.11
CA PRO A 128 54.93 -25.80 -8.95
C PRO A 128 54.80 -27.26 -9.45
N PRO A 129 55.92 -27.94 -9.78
CA PRO A 129 55.95 -29.25 -10.46
C PRO A 129 55.79 -30.44 -9.49
N PRO A 130 55.46 -31.65 -9.98
CA PRO A 130 55.22 -32.81 -9.13
C PRO A 130 56.53 -33.52 -8.74
N SER A 131 56.53 -34.19 -7.58
CA SER A 131 57.58 -35.13 -7.19
C SER A 131 57.03 -36.34 -6.42
N PRO A 132 57.75 -37.48 -6.46
CA PRO A 132 57.18 -38.83 -6.44
C PRO A 132 57.51 -39.64 -5.16
N ARG A 133 56.93 -40.86 -5.09
CA ARG A 133 57.10 -41.98 -4.12
C ARG A 133 55.87 -42.10 -3.21
N ASP A 134 55.16 -43.23 -3.16
CA ASP A 134 55.71 -44.54 -2.80
C ASP A 134 55.27 -45.73 -3.67
N ALA A 135 56.21 -46.66 -3.78
CA ALA A 135 56.19 -47.87 -4.59
C ALA A 135 55.61 -49.05 -3.81
N GLY A 136 54.72 -49.81 -4.47
CA GLY A 136 54.30 -51.15 -4.04
C GLY A 136 55.26 -52.26 -4.50
N PRO A 137 55.23 -53.45 -3.86
CA PRO A 137 56.22 -54.52 -4.06
C PRO A 137 56.01 -55.36 -5.36
N PRO A 138 57.01 -56.16 -5.80
CA PRO A 138 57.14 -56.55 -7.20
C PRO A 138 56.55 -57.93 -7.58
N ARG A 139 55.90 -57.93 -8.75
CA ARG A 139 55.87 -58.90 -9.89
C ARG A 139 55.84 -60.41 -9.66
N ARG A 140 54.95 -61.08 -10.42
CA ARG A 140 55.31 -62.24 -11.27
C ARG A 140 54.65 -62.18 -12.65
N HIS A 141 55.45 -62.51 -13.66
CA HIS A 141 55.15 -62.53 -15.09
C HIS A 141 54.58 -63.87 -15.56
N LEU A 142 53.72 -63.84 -16.59
CA LEU A 142 53.52 -64.95 -17.53
C LEU A 142 53.49 -64.41 -18.99
N PRO A 143 53.90 -65.23 -19.99
CA PRO A 143 54.34 -64.81 -21.32
C PRO A 143 53.17 -64.59 -22.33
N PRO A 144 53.46 -64.05 -23.55
CA PRO A 144 52.45 -63.43 -24.39
C PRO A 144 51.78 -64.42 -25.36
N MET A 145 50.55 -64.12 -25.76
CA MET A 145 49.95 -64.62 -26.99
C MET A 145 49.32 -63.45 -27.78
N PRO A 146 49.35 -63.50 -29.13
CA PRO A 146 49.24 -62.31 -29.96
C PRO A 146 47.79 -61.93 -30.30
N THR A 147 47.53 -60.63 -30.19
CA THR A 147 46.65 -59.78 -31.00
C THR A 147 45.32 -60.35 -31.54
N ARG A 148 44.23 -59.88 -30.93
CA ARG A 148 43.06 -59.40 -31.68
C ARG A 148 42.82 -57.92 -31.34
N LEU A 149 43.10 -57.04 -32.30
CA LEU A 149 42.58 -55.66 -32.33
C LEU A 149 41.12 -55.70 -32.86
N PRO A 150 40.32 -54.64 -32.69
CA PRO A 150 39.87 -54.05 -31.43
C PRO A 150 38.32 -53.96 -31.41
N THR A 151 37.68 -54.12 -30.25
CA THR A 151 36.28 -53.68 -30.10
C THR A 151 36.25 -52.33 -29.39
N PRO A 152 35.54 -51.32 -29.94
CA PRO A 152 35.47 -49.98 -29.37
C PRO A 152 34.87 -49.99 -27.96
N PRO A 153 35.22 -49.01 -27.11
CA PRO A 153 34.63 -48.88 -25.78
C PRO A 153 33.10 -48.75 -25.90
N PRO A 154 32.33 -49.36 -24.97
CA PRO A 154 30.88 -49.22 -24.96
C PRO A 154 30.51 -47.75 -24.76
N ASP A 155 29.51 -47.30 -25.53
CA ASP A 155 28.96 -45.96 -25.43
C ASP A 155 28.48 -45.66 -23.99
N PRO A 156 28.71 -44.43 -23.48
CA PRO A 156 28.20 -44.04 -22.18
C PRO A 156 26.66 -44.13 -22.16
N GLU A 157 26.11 -44.62 -21.05
CA GLU A 157 24.67 -44.71 -20.83
C GLU A 157 24.00 -43.35 -21.05
N PRO A 158 22.82 -43.30 -21.70
CA PRO A 158 22.14 -42.05 -21.96
C PRO A 158 21.69 -41.41 -20.64
N GLU A 159 22.09 -40.14 -20.44
CA GLU A 159 21.58 -39.31 -19.36
C GLU A 159 20.05 -39.24 -19.40
N PRO A 160 19.37 -39.20 -18.25
CA PRO A 160 17.91 -39.12 -18.22
C PRO A 160 17.45 -37.85 -18.94
N ARG A 161 16.77 -38.06 -20.06
CA ARG A 161 16.08 -37.02 -20.82
C ARG A 161 14.91 -36.54 -19.95
N TYR A 162 15.10 -35.43 -19.25
CA TYR A 162 13.99 -34.69 -18.71
C TYR A 162 13.14 -34.24 -19.89
N GLU A 163 12.01 -34.91 -20.10
CA GLU A 163 10.93 -34.37 -20.91
C GLU A 163 10.51 -33.07 -20.22
N LEU A 164 10.94 -31.95 -20.80
CA LEU A 164 10.27 -30.68 -20.57
C LEU A 164 8.84 -30.91 -21.03
N ALA A 165 7.95 -31.13 -20.07
CA ALA A 165 6.55 -30.87 -20.29
C ALA A 165 6.50 -29.42 -20.78
N GLU A 166 6.26 -29.24 -22.08
CA GLU A 166 5.77 -27.98 -22.63
C GLU A 166 4.48 -27.72 -21.85
N GLU A 167 4.62 -26.94 -20.78
CA GLU A 167 3.51 -26.35 -20.08
C GLU A 167 2.81 -25.53 -21.14
N GLU A 168 1.74 -26.10 -21.72
CA GLU A 168 0.86 -25.38 -22.62
C GLU A 168 0.47 -24.11 -21.87
N ALA A 169 1.10 -22.99 -22.25
CA ALA A 169 0.76 -21.68 -21.74
C ALA A 169 -0.72 -21.51 -22.04
N ALA A 170 -1.53 -21.65 -20.98
CA ALA A 170 -2.92 -21.26 -21.00
C ALA A 170 -2.91 -19.84 -21.55
N VAL A 171 -3.46 -19.67 -22.75
CA VAL A 171 -3.66 -18.36 -23.35
C VAL A 171 -4.55 -17.62 -22.35
N GLY A 172 -3.94 -16.76 -21.55
CA GLY A 172 -4.61 -15.99 -20.52
C GLY A 172 -5.76 -15.23 -21.15
N ASP A 173 -6.88 -15.16 -20.43
CA ASP A 173 -7.96 -14.26 -20.78
C ASP A 173 -7.37 -12.84 -20.92
N PRO A 174 -7.61 -12.10 -22.01
CA PRO A 174 -7.14 -10.71 -22.14
C PRO A 174 -7.61 -9.79 -21.01
N HIS A 175 -8.66 -10.18 -20.26
CA HIS A 175 -9.06 -9.50 -19.03
C HIS A 175 -8.10 -9.68 -17.84
N ASP A 176 -7.24 -10.71 -17.86
CA ASP A 176 -6.36 -11.07 -16.74
C ASP A 176 -5.10 -10.18 -16.68
N GLU A 177 -4.59 -9.73 -17.83
CA GLU A 177 -3.41 -8.83 -17.88
C GLU A 177 -3.72 -7.45 -17.29
N GLN A 178 -4.91 -6.89 -17.55
CA GLN A 178 -5.33 -5.60 -16.97
C GLN A 178 -5.63 -5.70 -15.46
N ASN A 179 -5.99 -6.89 -14.98
CA ASN A 179 -6.33 -7.16 -13.57
C ASN A 179 -5.13 -7.56 -12.72
N SER A 180 -3.96 -7.74 -13.36
CA SER A 180 -2.69 -8.06 -12.70
C SER A 180 -2.05 -6.84 -12.02
N CYS A 181 -2.32 -5.64 -12.54
CA CYS A 181 -1.70 -4.41 -12.03
C CYS A 181 -2.44 -3.90 -10.80
N LEU A 182 -1.87 -4.14 -9.61
CA LEU A 182 -2.46 -3.72 -8.34
C LEU A 182 -2.69 -2.20 -8.22
N GLU A 183 -1.88 -1.39 -8.90
CA GLU A 183 -1.96 0.08 -8.80
C GLU A 183 -3.19 0.68 -9.48
N CYS A 184 -3.69 0.05 -10.55
CA CYS A 184 -4.85 0.50 -11.32
C CYS A 184 -6.01 -0.49 -11.33
N ARG A 185 -5.93 -1.58 -10.55
CA ARG A 185 -7.01 -2.55 -10.41
C ARG A 185 -8.25 -1.88 -9.82
N ASP A 186 -9.41 -2.15 -10.43
CA ASP A 186 -10.70 -1.68 -9.91
C ASP A 186 -11.14 -2.56 -8.74
N PHE A 187 -11.24 -1.93 -7.56
CA PHE A 187 -11.73 -2.56 -6.33
C PHE A 187 -13.12 -2.05 -5.93
N SER A 188 -13.80 -1.29 -6.79
CA SER A 188 -15.08 -0.66 -6.46
C SER A 188 -16.15 -1.65 -5.99
N HIS A 189 -16.20 -2.86 -6.56
CA HIS A 189 -17.11 -3.91 -6.12
C HIS A 189 -16.74 -4.46 -4.73
N VAL A 190 -15.44 -4.67 -4.47
CA VAL A 190 -14.94 -5.12 -3.17
C VAL A 190 -15.20 -4.08 -2.09
N ASP A 191 -14.93 -2.82 -2.41
CA ASP A 191 -15.11 -1.69 -1.50
C ASP A 191 -16.58 -1.50 -1.16
N ALA A 192 -17.47 -1.61 -2.15
CA ALA A 192 -18.91 -1.54 -1.95
C ALA A 192 -19.44 -2.69 -1.09
N HIS A 193 -18.90 -3.91 -1.26
CA HIS A 193 -19.24 -5.06 -0.42
C HIS A 193 -18.82 -4.84 1.04
N ALA A 194 -17.58 -4.43 1.28
CA ALA A 194 -17.04 -4.21 2.61
C ALA A 194 -17.85 -3.18 3.42
N ALA A 195 -18.44 -2.18 2.74
CA ALA A 195 -19.29 -1.16 3.36
C ALA A 195 -20.64 -1.69 3.88
N LEU A 196 -21.06 -2.91 3.51
CA LEU A 196 -22.35 -3.49 3.91
C LEU A 196 -22.37 -4.07 5.32
N PHE A 197 -21.20 -4.18 5.97
CA PHE A 197 -21.04 -4.87 7.27
C PHE A 197 -20.71 -3.87 8.38
N PRO A 198 -21.68 -3.09 8.88
CA PRO A 198 -21.40 -2.15 9.96
C PRO A 198 -21.01 -2.90 11.24
N ARG A 199 -20.01 -2.39 11.96
CA ARG A 199 -19.37 -3.05 13.11
C ARG A 199 -20.34 -3.58 14.17
N HIS A 200 -21.45 -2.88 14.40
CA HIS A 200 -22.43 -3.24 15.43
C HIS A 200 -23.29 -4.47 15.08
N THR A 201 -23.23 -4.96 13.83
CA THR A 201 -23.90 -6.20 13.41
C THR A 201 -22.97 -7.41 13.42
N VAL A 202 -21.73 -7.24 13.88
CA VAL A 202 -20.69 -8.27 13.85
C VAL A 202 -20.62 -8.97 15.21
N ASP A 203 -20.87 -10.28 15.22
CA ASP A 203 -20.87 -11.09 16.45
C ASP A 203 -19.49 -11.61 16.84
N SER A 204 -18.63 -11.90 15.85
CA SER A 204 -17.30 -12.47 16.07
C SER A 204 -16.35 -12.16 14.92
N LEU A 205 -15.04 -12.27 15.18
CA LEU A 205 -14.01 -12.14 14.15
C LEU A 205 -14.10 -13.23 13.08
N ASP A 206 -14.53 -14.45 13.43
CA ASP A 206 -14.72 -15.54 12.46
C ASP A 206 -15.84 -15.21 11.46
N ASN A 207 -17.00 -14.77 11.96
CA ASN A 207 -18.13 -14.40 11.11
C ASN A 207 -17.77 -13.19 10.25
N LEU A 208 -17.12 -12.17 10.83
CA LEU A 208 -16.67 -11.01 10.07
C LEU A 208 -15.74 -11.39 8.93
N ALA A 209 -14.73 -12.21 9.21
CA ALA A 209 -13.76 -12.60 8.22
C ALA A 209 -14.44 -13.41 7.10
N TYR A 210 -15.36 -14.32 7.43
CA TYR A 210 -16.15 -15.05 6.46
C TYR A 210 -17.04 -14.13 5.61
N ASP A 211 -17.87 -13.31 6.25
CA ASP A 211 -18.85 -12.44 5.58
C ASP A 211 -18.18 -11.42 4.64
N LEU A 212 -17.01 -10.91 5.02
CA LEU A 212 -16.24 -10.00 4.17
C LEU A 212 -15.64 -10.68 2.93
N THR A 213 -15.36 -11.98 2.99
CA THR A 213 -14.44 -12.62 2.04
C THR A 213 -15.05 -13.76 1.23
N GLU A 214 -16.21 -14.31 1.64
CA GLU A 214 -16.82 -15.48 0.99
C GLU A 214 -17.10 -15.26 -0.50
N ALA A 215 -17.49 -14.04 -0.86
CA ALA A 215 -17.84 -13.67 -2.23
C ALA A 215 -16.63 -13.52 -3.16
N PHE A 216 -15.41 -13.52 -2.61
CA PHE A 216 -14.18 -13.24 -3.37
C PHE A 216 -13.28 -14.47 -3.48
N PRO A 217 -12.92 -14.90 -4.70
CA PRO A 217 -12.05 -16.06 -4.88
C PRO A 217 -10.57 -15.74 -4.62
N TYR A 218 -10.12 -14.52 -4.93
CA TYR A 218 -8.71 -14.12 -4.90
C TYR A 218 -8.28 -13.51 -3.56
N GLU A 219 -7.06 -13.79 -3.12
CA GLU A 219 -6.54 -13.33 -1.83
C GLU A 219 -6.44 -11.81 -1.79
N ILE A 220 -6.08 -11.16 -2.91
CA ILE A 220 -6.00 -9.70 -3.00
C ILE A 220 -7.35 -9.03 -2.73
N GLU A 221 -8.46 -9.61 -3.21
CA GLU A 221 -9.80 -9.06 -3.02
C GLU A 221 -10.29 -9.27 -1.59
N LYS A 222 -10.00 -10.45 -1.01
CA LYS A 222 -10.28 -10.72 0.41
C LYS A 222 -9.54 -9.75 1.33
N ALA A 223 -8.24 -9.55 1.09
CA ALA A 223 -7.43 -8.59 1.84
C ALA A 223 -7.93 -7.15 1.65
N ARG A 224 -8.36 -6.80 0.43
CA ARG A 224 -8.96 -5.50 0.15
C ARG A 224 -10.28 -5.30 0.91
N ALA A 225 -11.14 -6.30 0.96
CA ALA A 225 -12.40 -6.22 1.71
C ALA A 225 -12.15 -5.95 3.20
N ILE A 226 -11.17 -6.63 3.80
CA ILE A 226 -10.74 -6.39 5.19
C ILE A 226 -10.22 -4.96 5.37
N PHE A 227 -9.29 -4.53 4.50
CA PHE A 227 -8.74 -3.17 4.50
C PHE A 227 -9.83 -2.09 4.43
N THR A 228 -10.77 -2.23 3.50
CA THR A 228 -11.85 -1.26 3.29
C THR A 228 -12.87 -1.29 4.42
N TRP A 229 -13.19 -2.47 4.97
CA TRP A 229 -14.07 -2.58 6.12
C TRP A 229 -13.52 -1.82 7.33
N MET A 230 -12.21 -1.92 7.58
CA MET A 230 -11.56 -1.20 8.68
C MET A 230 -11.68 0.30 8.54
N HIS A 231 -11.56 0.84 7.31
CA HIS A 231 -11.79 2.26 7.06
C HIS A 231 -13.17 2.73 7.53
N HIS A 232 -14.22 1.94 7.29
CA HIS A 232 -15.58 2.31 7.66
C HIS A 232 -15.89 2.16 9.16
N ASN A 233 -15.20 1.24 9.84
CA ASN A 233 -15.65 0.73 11.12
C ASN A 233 -14.71 1.00 12.30
N ILE A 234 -13.44 1.32 12.02
CA ILE A 234 -12.44 1.64 13.04
C ILE A 234 -12.04 3.11 12.87
N ALA A 235 -12.00 3.84 13.98
CA ALA A 235 -11.50 5.21 14.04
C ALA A 235 -10.16 5.25 14.77
N TYR A 236 -9.30 6.20 14.40
CA TYR A 236 -8.02 6.37 15.07
C TYR A 236 -8.21 6.96 16.48
N ASP A 237 -7.64 6.33 17.50
CA ASP A 237 -7.70 6.83 18.88
C ASP A 237 -6.69 7.98 19.10
N ALA A 238 -7.03 9.15 18.54
CA ALA A 238 -6.23 10.36 18.66
C ALA A 238 -6.06 10.79 20.12
N GLY A 239 -7.09 10.61 20.94
CA GLY A 239 -7.06 10.97 22.36
C GLY A 239 -6.01 10.19 23.15
N ALA A 240 -6.01 8.86 23.02
CA ALA A 240 -5.00 8.01 23.65
C ALA A 240 -3.60 8.29 23.08
N PHE A 241 -3.49 8.51 21.77
CA PHE A 241 -2.22 8.82 21.11
C PHE A 241 -1.58 10.11 21.64
N PHE A 242 -2.29 11.24 21.60
CA PHE A 242 -1.75 12.54 22.01
C PHE A 242 -1.58 12.69 23.53
N SER A 243 -2.34 11.93 24.33
CA SER A 243 -2.14 11.89 25.78
C SER A 243 -1.04 10.94 26.22
N GLY A 244 -0.45 10.15 25.30
CA GLY A 244 0.56 9.15 25.63
C GLY A 244 0.01 7.95 26.41
N ASN A 245 -1.31 7.76 26.43
CA ASN A 245 -2.01 6.72 27.20
C ASN A 245 -2.51 5.57 26.32
N VAL A 246 -1.77 5.26 25.24
CA VAL A 246 -2.07 4.14 24.35
C VAL A 246 -2.04 2.84 25.15
N GLN A 247 -3.18 2.15 25.19
CA GLN A 247 -3.30 0.83 25.82
C GLN A 247 -3.04 -0.27 24.79
N ALA A 248 -2.63 -1.44 25.27
CA ALA A 248 -2.57 -2.63 24.42
C ALA A 248 -3.97 -2.99 23.92
N SER A 249 -4.11 -3.18 22.60
CA SER A 249 -5.34 -3.60 21.95
C SER A 249 -5.22 -5.03 21.43
N THR A 250 -6.22 -5.86 21.69
CA THR A 250 -6.43 -7.14 20.98
C THR A 250 -7.38 -6.93 19.79
N PRO A 251 -7.37 -7.81 18.77
CA PRO A 251 -8.33 -7.76 17.68
C PRO A 251 -9.80 -7.69 18.15
N GLU A 252 -10.17 -8.43 19.19
CA GLU A 252 -11.50 -8.41 19.79
C GLU A 252 -11.81 -7.05 20.43
N SER A 253 -10.85 -6.46 21.15
CA SER A 253 -11.03 -5.14 21.76
C SER A 253 -11.19 -4.04 20.70
N THR A 254 -10.42 -4.11 19.61
CA THR A 254 -10.52 -3.16 18.48
C THR A 254 -11.85 -3.31 17.75
N LEU A 255 -12.31 -4.55 17.50
CA LEU A 255 -13.63 -4.82 16.94
C LEU A 255 -14.76 -4.28 17.85
N SER A 256 -14.64 -4.49 19.16
CA SER A 256 -15.66 -4.09 20.13
C SER A 256 -15.73 -2.57 20.34
N SER A 257 -14.58 -1.90 20.45
CA SER A 257 -14.51 -0.44 20.66
C SER A 257 -14.73 0.35 19.37
N GLY A 258 -14.26 -0.15 18.22
CA GLY A 258 -14.13 0.64 17.00
C GLY A 258 -13.03 1.70 17.08
N LEU A 259 -12.10 1.59 18.03
CA LEU A 259 -11.01 2.54 18.27
C LEU A 259 -9.68 1.79 18.34
N ALA A 260 -8.67 2.32 17.65
CA ALA A 260 -7.31 1.80 17.71
C ALA A 260 -6.27 2.84 17.26
N VAL A 261 -5.02 2.61 17.64
CA VAL A 261 -3.85 3.18 16.95
C VAL A 261 -3.29 2.17 15.95
N CYS A 262 -2.19 2.50 15.26
CA CYS A 262 -1.58 1.65 14.23
C CYS A 262 -1.37 0.19 14.64
N ASP A 263 -0.99 -0.07 15.90
CA ASP A 263 -0.83 -1.44 16.42
C ASP A 263 -2.14 -2.25 16.42
N GLY A 264 -3.26 -1.62 16.80
CA GLY A 264 -4.58 -2.26 16.79
C GLY A 264 -5.14 -2.46 15.39
N TYR A 265 -4.91 -1.51 14.48
CA TYR A 265 -5.24 -1.69 13.06
C TYR A 265 -4.47 -2.88 12.48
N SER A 266 -3.14 -2.88 12.62
CA SER A 266 -2.31 -3.94 12.04
C SER A 266 -2.57 -5.31 12.69
N GLY A 267 -2.86 -5.35 13.98
CA GLY A 267 -3.27 -6.57 14.69
C GLY A 267 -4.62 -7.12 14.22
N LEU A 268 -5.63 -6.26 14.05
CA LEU A 268 -6.95 -6.67 13.57
C LEU A 268 -6.92 -7.13 12.12
N PHE A 269 -6.22 -6.41 11.23
CA PHE A 269 -6.00 -6.84 9.85
C PHE A 269 -5.37 -8.22 9.80
N ASN A 270 -4.28 -8.43 10.57
CA ASN A 270 -3.59 -9.71 10.63
C ASN A 270 -4.52 -10.85 11.07
N SER A 271 -5.29 -10.63 12.13
CA SER A 271 -6.21 -11.65 12.66
C SER A 271 -7.33 -12.02 11.67
N LEU A 272 -7.90 -11.04 10.96
CA LEU A 272 -8.92 -11.29 9.96
C LEU A 272 -8.34 -12.02 8.74
N ALA A 273 -7.14 -11.63 8.29
CA ALA A 273 -6.45 -12.26 7.16
C ALA A 273 -6.14 -13.74 7.46
N GLU A 274 -5.57 -14.05 8.63
CA GLU A 274 -5.24 -15.43 9.02
C GLU A 274 -6.48 -16.33 9.10
N ARG A 275 -7.62 -15.79 9.58
CA ARG A 275 -8.89 -16.54 9.66
C ARG A 275 -9.43 -16.98 8.31
N VAL A 276 -9.06 -16.28 7.24
CA VAL A 276 -9.46 -16.61 5.86
C VAL A 276 -8.35 -17.30 5.06
N GLY A 277 -7.30 -17.74 5.75
CA GLY A 277 -6.18 -18.49 5.18
C GLY A 277 -5.12 -17.62 4.50
N ILE A 278 -5.20 -16.29 4.62
CA ILE A 278 -4.17 -15.39 4.10
C ILE A 278 -3.01 -15.35 5.06
N GLN A 279 -1.81 -15.55 4.53
CA GLN A 279 -0.59 -15.35 5.29
C GLN A 279 -0.30 -13.86 5.44
N ALA A 280 -0.36 -13.37 6.67
CA ALA A 280 -0.06 -11.99 7.01
C ALA A 280 0.91 -11.91 8.20
N HIS A 281 1.71 -10.85 8.22
CA HIS A 281 2.61 -10.52 9.32
C HIS A 281 2.39 -9.07 9.73
N LYS A 282 2.25 -8.81 11.04
CA LYS A 282 2.38 -7.46 11.56
C LYS A 282 3.85 -7.02 11.49
N VAL A 283 4.09 -5.86 10.88
CA VAL A 283 5.41 -5.25 10.71
C VAL A 283 5.47 -3.99 11.57
N THR A 284 6.53 -3.86 12.37
CA THR A 284 6.83 -2.66 13.16
C THR A 284 7.99 -1.90 12.54
N GLY A 285 7.98 -0.58 12.67
CA GLY A 285 9.08 0.24 12.18
C GLY A 285 8.84 1.74 12.34
N HIS A 286 9.61 2.52 11.59
CA HIS A 286 9.49 3.96 11.54
C HIS A 286 8.52 4.39 10.43
N GLY A 287 7.57 5.26 10.76
CA GLY A 287 6.69 5.94 9.80
C GLY A 287 6.99 7.44 9.73
N LYS A 288 7.11 8.02 8.52
CA LYS A 288 7.17 9.49 8.30
C LYS A 288 5.79 10.15 8.43
N GLY A 289 5.09 9.85 9.53
CA GLY A 289 3.74 10.30 9.82
C GLY A 289 3.70 11.56 10.69
N VAL A 290 2.69 11.65 11.56
CA VAL A 290 2.51 12.77 12.49
C VAL A 290 3.75 12.95 13.37
N GLY A 291 4.24 14.19 13.45
CA GLY A 291 5.41 14.55 14.25
C GLY A 291 6.76 14.31 13.55
N TYR A 292 6.77 13.75 12.34
CA TYR A 292 8.00 13.65 11.55
C TYR A 292 8.38 15.00 10.93
N GLU A 293 9.62 15.41 11.14
CA GLU A 293 10.26 16.52 10.45
C GLU A 293 11.49 16.01 9.71
N ALA A 294 11.63 16.38 8.44
CA ALA A 294 12.78 15.96 7.65
C ALA A 294 14.07 16.55 8.24
N THR A 295 15.11 15.72 8.32
CA THR A 295 16.41 16.15 8.82
C THR A 295 17.05 17.07 7.77
N GLY A 296 17.45 18.27 8.17
CA GLY A 296 18.11 19.22 7.28
C GLY A 296 19.48 18.71 6.81
N ALA A 297 19.91 19.14 5.62
CA ALA A 297 21.23 18.81 5.10
C ALA A 297 22.33 19.26 6.10
N GLY A 298 23.29 18.36 6.36
CA GLY A 298 24.41 18.63 7.28
C GLY A 298 24.12 18.37 8.76
N HIS A 299 22.88 17.99 9.13
CA HIS A 299 22.60 17.47 10.46
C HIS A 299 23.02 15.99 10.59
N PRO A 300 23.38 15.52 11.80
CA PRO A 300 23.72 14.11 12.01
C PRO A 300 22.50 13.22 11.76
N VAL A 301 22.76 11.98 11.33
CA VAL A 301 21.73 10.95 11.15
C VAL A 301 20.99 10.72 12.47
N PRO A 302 19.66 10.89 12.51
CA PRO A 302 18.87 10.57 13.70
C PRO A 302 19.04 9.11 14.11
N GLN A 303 18.96 8.83 15.41
CA GLN A 303 18.90 7.44 15.87
C GLN A 303 17.59 6.79 15.43
N TYR A 304 17.64 5.49 15.15
CA TYR A 304 16.46 4.71 14.82
C TYR A 304 15.44 4.75 15.96
N SER A 305 14.19 4.97 15.62
CA SER A 305 13.05 4.81 16.51
C SER A 305 11.90 4.14 15.77
N SER A 306 11.31 3.13 16.40
CA SER A 306 10.06 2.52 15.93
C SER A 306 8.88 3.30 16.48
N GLY A 307 7.90 3.60 15.65
CA GLY A 307 6.74 4.43 16.01
C GLY A 307 5.49 4.17 15.18
N HIS A 308 5.53 3.15 14.31
CA HIS A 308 4.42 2.81 13.44
C HIS A 308 4.33 1.29 13.22
N ALA A 309 3.14 0.82 12.85
CA ALA A 309 2.87 -0.58 12.58
C ALA A 309 1.90 -0.74 11.39
N TRP A 310 2.19 -1.71 10.53
CA TRP A 310 1.44 -2.05 9.32
C TRP A 310 1.51 -3.56 9.08
N ASN A 311 1.10 -4.05 7.91
CA ASN A 311 1.12 -5.47 7.57
C ASN A 311 1.92 -5.77 6.30
N CYS A 312 2.48 -6.97 6.25
CA CYS A 312 2.97 -7.61 5.04
C CYS A 312 2.15 -8.89 4.82
N ALA A 313 1.47 -9.01 3.69
CA ALA A 313 0.60 -10.15 3.39
C ALA A 313 1.01 -10.83 2.08
N PHE A 314 0.95 -12.16 2.04
CA PHE A 314 1.15 -12.94 0.83
C PHE A 314 -0.20 -13.08 0.13
N LEU A 315 -0.33 -12.45 -1.04
CA LEU A 315 -1.57 -12.33 -1.80
C LEU A 315 -1.28 -12.75 -3.23
N ASP A 316 -2.02 -13.75 -3.72
CA ASP A 316 -1.99 -14.23 -5.09
C ASP A 316 -0.56 -14.50 -5.61
N GLY A 317 0.26 -15.13 -4.75
CA GLY A 317 1.62 -15.56 -5.08
C GLY A 317 2.73 -14.54 -4.79
N ARG A 318 2.42 -13.35 -4.26
CA ARG A 318 3.42 -12.29 -3.99
C ARG A 318 3.22 -11.64 -2.62
N TRP A 319 4.30 -11.10 -2.06
CA TRP A 319 4.24 -10.32 -0.83
C TRP A 319 3.84 -8.86 -1.11
N HIS A 320 2.91 -8.33 -0.32
CA HIS A 320 2.36 -6.99 -0.43
C HIS A 320 2.41 -6.27 0.91
N LEU A 321 2.70 -4.97 0.89
CA LEU A 321 2.62 -4.10 2.06
C LEU A 321 1.26 -3.43 2.12
N VAL A 322 0.64 -3.47 3.30
CA VAL A 322 -0.69 -2.91 3.56
C VAL A 322 -0.67 -2.11 4.85
N ASP A 323 -1.08 -0.84 4.78
CA ASP A 323 -1.32 -0.01 5.96
C ASP A 323 -2.80 0.36 6.07
N ALA A 324 -3.56 -0.47 6.79
CA ALA A 324 -4.97 -0.21 7.07
C ALA A 324 -5.20 1.02 7.97
N CYS A 325 -4.21 1.42 8.77
CA CYS A 325 -4.32 2.57 9.67
C CYS A 325 -4.31 3.88 8.87
N TRP A 326 -3.30 4.08 8.03
CA TRP A 326 -3.23 5.25 7.15
C TRP A 326 -4.24 5.15 5.99
N GLY A 327 -4.63 3.93 5.63
CA GLY A 327 -5.74 3.63 4.71
C GLY A 327 -7.10 4.14 5.19
N ALA A 328 -7.33 4.12 6.50
CA ALA A 328 -8.61 4.52 7.10
C ALA A 328 -8.80 6.04 7.21
N GLY A 329 -7.72 6.80 7.38
CA GLY A 329 -7.79 8.24 7.56
C GLY A 329 -6.47 8.89 7.94
N ALA A 330 -6.54 10.14 8.36
CA ALA A 330 -5.39 10.92 8.77
C ALA A 330 -5.72 11.79 9.99
N LEU A 331 -4.70 12.20 10.73
CA LEU A 331 -4.82 13.22 11.76
C LEU A 331 -4.65 14.61 11.15
N ASP A 332 -5.58 15.51 11.44
CA ASP A 332 -5.48 16.94 11.19
C ASP A 332 -5.31 17.66 12.54
N GLY A 333 -4.08 18.05 12.83
CA GLY A 333 -3.67 18.42 14.18
C GLY A 333 -3.93 17.26 15.16
N SER A 334 -4.78 17.51 16.17
CA SER A 334 -5.19 16.49 17.15
C SER A 334 -6.47 15.74 16.79
N THR A 335 -7.09 16.05 15.65
CA THR A 335 -8.40 15.50 15.26
C THR A 335 -8.25 14.42 14.21
N TYR A 336 -8.90 13.27 14.41
CA TYR A 336 -8.98 12.23 13.39
C TYR A 336 -9.98 12.60 12.31
N GLN A 337 -9.53 12.53 11.05
CA GLN A 337 -10.35 12.68 9.86
C GLN A 337 -10.42 11.34 9.14
N GLN A 338 -11.60 10.71 9.20
CA GLN A 338 -11.88 9.50 8.44
C GLN A 338 -11.87 9.85 6.95
N ARG A 339 -10.96 9.22 6.21
CA ARG A 339 -10.75 9.50 4.79
C ARG A 339 -10.12 8.29 4.13
N PHE A 340 -10.86 7.66 3.23
CA PHE A 340 -10.36 6.46 2.56
C PHE A 340 -9.15 6.79 1.69
N ALA A 341 -8.08 6.03 1.89
CA ALA A 341 -6.80 6.24 1.26
C ALA A 341 -6.32 4.91 0.64
N PRO A 342 -6.87 4.53 -0.53
CA PRO A 342 -6.67 3.21 -1.13
C PRO A 342 -5.24 2.96 -1.61
N MET A 343 -4.42 4.01 -1.74
CA MET A 343 -2.99 3.89 -2.06
C MET A 343 -2.24 3.07 -1.00
N TRP A 344 -2.66 3.09 0.27
CA TRP A 344 -1.98 2.32 1.33
C TRP A 344 -2.22 0.81 1.26
N PHE A 345 -3.06 0.37 0.32
CA PHE A 345 -3.20 -1.03 -0.07
C PHE A 345 -2.50 -1.32 -1.41
N THR A 346 -2.48 -0.35 -2.32
CA THR A 346 -2.09 -0.56 -3.73
C THR A 346 -0.69 -0.03 -4.06
N SER A 347 0.08 0.48 -3.09
CA SER A 347 1.42 1.06 -3.35
C SER A 347 2.46 -0.01 -3.60
N ALA A 348 3.29 0.22 -4.63
CA ALA A 348 4.50 -0.56 -4.84
C ALA A 348 5.46 -0.43 -3.64
N PRO A 349 6.28 -1.45 -3.35
CA PRO A 349 7.22 -1.42 -2.23
C PRO A 349 8.15 -0.19 -2.20
N VAL A 350 8.64 0.24 -3.36
CA VAL A 350 9.49 1.44 -3.50
C VAL A 350 8.77 2.71 -3.06
N GLU A 351 7.48 2.84 -3.39
CA GLU A 351 6.66 3.98 -2.99
C GLU A 351 6.35 3.92 -1.49
N PHE A 352 5.92 2.75 -1.01
CA PHE A 352 5.59 2.51 0.39
C PHE A 352 6.80 2.77 1.31
N GLY A 353 7.99 2.34 0.88
CA GLY A 353 9.27 2.49 1.59
C GLY A 353 9.74 3.94 1.75
N LYS A 354 9.17 4.90 1.02
CA LYS A 354 9.50 6.34 1.21
C LYS A 354 9.04 6.86 2.55
N THR A 355 7.96 6.29 3.08
CA THR A 355 7.36 6.70 4.36
C THR A 355 7.41 5.61 5.42
N HIS A 356 7.64 4.35 5.06
CA HIS A 356 7.68 3.21 5.98
C HIS A 356 9.05 2.52 5.95
N PHE A 357 9.73 2.51 7.09
CA PHE A 357 11.00 1.81 7.23
C PHE A 357 10.85 0.70 8.28
N PRO A 358 10.84 -0.58 7.87
CA PRO A 358 10.64 -1.68 8.80
C PRO A 358 11.85 -1.90 9.70
N GLU A 359 11.60 -2.38 10.91
CA GLU A 359 12.66 -2.82 11.83
C GLU A 359 13.43 -4.03 11.28
N ASP A 360 12.71 -4.96 10.64
CA ASP A 360 13.28 -6.07 9.88
C ASP A 360 13.33 -5.69 8.39
N PRO A 361 14.52 -5.46 7.81
CA PRO A 361 14.66 -4.99 6.43
C PRO A 361 14.09 -5.92 5.36
N SER A 362 13.81 -7.20 5.68
CA SER A 362 13.17 -8.13 4.74
C SER A 362 11.76 -7.69 4.34
N TYR A 363 11.10 -6.86 5.16
CA TYR A 363 9.78 -6.29 4.84
C TYR A 363 9.85 -5.01 3.98
N GLN A 364 11.02 -4.61 3.47
CA GLN A 364 11.07 -3.53 2.49
C GLN A 364 10.52 -3.98 1.13
N LEU A 365 10.67 -5.27 0.79
CA LEU A 365 10.21 -5.88 -0.47
C LEU A 365 10.70 -5.18 -1.77
N VAL A 366 11.72 -4.33 -1.67
CA VAL A 366 12.31 -3.65 -2.83
C VAL A 366 13.30 -4.58 -3.52
N SER A 367 13.05 -4.89 -4.79
CA SER A 367 13.93 -5.73 -5.59
C SER A 367 15.23 -5.00 -5.96
N GLU A 368 16.28 -5.75 -6.32
CA GLU A 368 17.55 -5.15 -6.77
C GLU A 368 17.37 -4.33 -8.07
N GLU A 369 16.46 -4.72 -8.95
CA GLU A 369 16.12 -3.99 -10.18
C GLU A 369 15.49 -2.62 -9.86
N GLU A 370 14.79 -2.52 -8.74
CA GLU A 370 14.19 -1.29 -8.22
C GLU A 370 15.14 -0.49 -7.30
N GLY A 371 16.41 -0.89 -7.18
CA GLY A 371 17.44 -0.22 -6.40
C GLY A 371 17.81 -0.92 -5.08
N GLY A 372 17.11 -2.01 -4.73
CA GLY A 372 17.32 -2.81 -3.54
C GLY A 372 16.89 -2.15 -2.23
N PRO A 373 17.04 -2.85 -1.09
CA PRO A 373 16.71 -2.30 0.22
C PRO A 373 17.49 -1.03 0.55
N VAL A 374 16.79 -0.06 1.12
CA VAL A 374 17.31 1.24 1.53
C VAL A 374 17.86 1.15 2.95
N SER A 375 18.98 1.83 3.22
CA SER A 375 19.56 1.91 4.57
C SER A 375 18.77 2.89 5.45
N TRP A 376 18.91 2.80 6.78
CA TRP A 376 18.27 3.77 7.69
C TRP A 376 18.68 5.21 7.37
N GLU A 377 19.98 5.44 7.12
CA GLU A 377 20.52 6.75 6.76
C GLU A 377 19.89 7.26 5.46
N ASP A 378 19.89 6.46 4.41
CA ASP A 378 19.31 6.84 3.11
C ASP A 378 17.80 7.09 3.18
N TYR A 379 17.09 6.43 4.08
CA TYR A 379 15.67 6.64 4.32
C TYR A 379 15.40 7.91 5.13
N ILE A 380 16.10 8.11 6.25
CA ILE A 380 15.80 9.18 7.20
C ILE A 380 16.33 10.54 6.76
N MET A 381 17.42 10.53 5.97
CA MET A 381 18.07 11.73 5.43
C MET A 381 17.47 12.19 4.09
N GLN A 382 16.41 11.54 3.59
CA GLN A 382 15.74 12.01 2.38
C GLN A 382 15.23 13.43 2.57
N PRO A 383 15.45 14.32 1.59
CA PRO A 383 14.92 15.68 1.65
C PRO A 383 13.39 15.63 1.73
N ALA A 384 12.81 16.62 2.41
CA ALA A 384 11.35 16.74 2.49
C ALA A 384 10.75 16.79 1.08
N ALA A 385 9.73 15.97 0.82
CA ALA A 385 8.96 16.04 -0.41
C ALA A 385 8.07 17.31 -0.46
N PRO A 386 7.63 17.73 -1.65
CA PRO A 386 6.61 18.77 -1.80
C PRO A 386 5.38 18.44 -0.98
N VAL A 387 4.62 19.46 -0.59
CA VAL A 387 3.34 19.23 0.09
C VAL A 387 2.37 18.70 -0.98
N ILE A 388 1.93 17.46 -0.84
CA ILE A 388 0.98 16.81 -1.76
C ILE A 388 -0.42 16.85 -1.14
N PHE A 389 -1.39 17.32 -1.91
CA PHE A 389 -2.78 17.43 -1.49
C PHE A 389 -3.59 16.16 -1.86
N VAL A 390 -4.76 16.01 -1.23
CA VAL A 390 -5.61 14.82 -1.44
C VAL A 390 -6.00 14.59 -2.90
N ASP A 391 -6.34 15.65 -3.62
CA ASP A 391 -6.75 15.55 -5.03
C ASP A 391 -5.66 14.96 -5.91
N PHE A 392 -4.38 15.09 -5.54
CA PHE A 392 -3.28 14.47 -6.26
C PHE A 392 -3.48 12.95 -6.40
N TYR A 393 -3.87 12.32 -5.30
CA TYR A 393 -4.14 10.90 -5.26
C TYR A 393 -5.49 10.54 -5.88
N MET A 394 -6.52 11.37 -5.71
CA MET A 394 -7.84 11.12 -6.32
C MET A 394 -7.81 11.22 -7.85
N LEU A 395 -6.84 11.94 -8.41
CA LEU A 395 -6.62 12.02 -9.85
C LEU A 395 -5.59 10.99 -10.36
N ASP A 396 -5.24 10.01 -9.53
CA ASP A 396 -4.29 8.94 -9.81
C ASP A 396 -2.94 9.45 -10.32
N LEU A 397 -2.44 10.55 -9.74
CA LEU A 397 -1.13 11.09 -10.09
C LEU A 397 -0.05 10.40 -9.25
N TRP A 398 1.15 10.27 -9.81
CA TRP A 398 2.25 9.54 -9.19
C TRP A 398 3.14 10.45 -8.33
N PRO A 399 3.14 10.32 -6.99
CA PRO A 399 3.96 11.16 -6.11
C PRO A 399 5.45 10.97 -6.36
N SER A 400 5.84 9.73 -6.67
CA SER A 400 7.25 9.35 -6.85
C SER A 400 7.89 9.95 -8.10
N ALA A 401 7.10 10.28 -9.13
CA ALA A 401 7.56 10.92 -10.35
C ALA A 401 7.31 12.43 -10.39
N LEU A 402 6.76 13.01 -9.31
CA LEU A 402 6.55 14.45 -9.20
C LEU A 402 7.88 15.20 -9.22
N GLN A 403 7.98 16.20 -10.09
CA GLN A 403 9.16 17.06 -10.18
C GLN A 403 8.78 18.54 -9.99
N PRO A 404 9.59 19.33 -9.27
CA PRO A 404 10.77 18.91 -8.48
C PRO A 404 10.44 17.98 -7.30
N PRO A 405 11.33 17.06 -6.91
CA PRO A 405 11.04 16.03 -5.91
C PRO A 405 11.25 16.50 -4.47
N THR A 406 11.78 17.71 -4.28
CA THR A 406 12.07 18.30 -2.98
C THR A 406 11.13 19.48 -2.71
N ARG A 407 10.74 19.68 -1.46
CA ARG A 407 9.85 20.75 -1.00
C ARG A 407 10.36 22.13 -1.37
N ASN A 408 11.67 22.32 -1.22
CA ASN A 408 12.32 23.59 -1.46
C ASN A 408 12.87 23.61 -2.89
N ILE A 409 12.61 24.69 -3.62
CA ILE A 409 13.08 24.92 -4.99
C ILE A 409 13.77 26.27 -5.07
N GLN A 410 14.80 26.37 -5.90
CA GLN A 410 15.61 27.58 -6.02
C GLN A 410 14.88 28.68 -6.82
N GLY A 411 14.77 29.87 -6.24
CA GLY A 411 14.30 31.06 -6.96
C GLY A 411 15.34 31.66 -7.91
N GLY A 412 14.87 32.32 -8.97
CA GLY A 412 15.68 32.97 -10.00
C GLY A 412 16.12 32.05 -11.14
N ALA A 413 15.48 30.88 -11.30
CA ALA A 413 15.83 29.90 -12.32
C ALA A 413 14.59 29.38 -13.05
N ARG A 414 14.79 28.86 -14.27
CA ARG A 414 13.76 28.07 -14.95
C ARG A 414 13.74 26.68 -14.33
N THR A 415 12.58 26.27 -13.84
CA THR A 415 12.34 24.98 -13.21
C THR A 415 11.33 24.21 -14.04
N ARG A 416 11.63 22.94 -14.31
CA ARG A 416 10.74 22.05 -15.03
C ARG A 416 9.87 21.29 -14.04
N PHE A 417 8.57 21.50 -14.12
CA PHE A 417 7.58 20.77 -13.34
C PHE A 417 7.04 19.60 -14.16
N HIS A 418 6.90 18.45 -13.53
CA HIS A 418 6.39 17.26 -14.17
C HIS A 418 5.45 16.49 -13.26
N VAL A 419 4.42 15.90 -13.85
CA VAL A 419 3.54 14.95 -13.19
C VAL A 419 3.16 13.83 -14.15
N PHE A 420 2.98 12.63 -13.63
CA PHE A 420 2.58 11.44 -14.38
C PHE A 420 1.36 10.81 -13.72
N LYS A 421 0.63 10.00 -14.48
CA LYS A 421 -0.27 9.02 -13.88
C LYS A 421 0.52 7.99 -13.08
N ARG A 422 -0.12 7.46 -12.05
CA ARG A 422 0.46 6.48 -11.14
C ARG A 422 0.84 5.18 -11.83
N CYS A 423 0.03 4.77 -12.80
CA CYS A 423 0.23 3.57 -13.58
C CYS A 423 0.16 3.88 -15.08
N GLU A 424 0.96 3.18 -15.88
CA GLU A 424 0.99 3.32 -17.34
C GLU A 424 -0.32 2.91 -18.03
N HIS A 425 -1.12 2.06 -17.39
CA HIS A 425 -2.45 1.66 -17.88
C HIS A 425 -3.49 2.79 -17.80
N MET A 426 -3.23 3.85 -17.04
CA MET A 426 -4.18 4.93 -16.85
C MET A 426 -4.16 5.89 -18.04
N SER A 427 -5.37 6.24 -18.51
CA SER A 427 -5.52 7.08 -19.69
C SER A 427 -4.85 8.45 -19.51
N THR A 428 -4.06 8.83 -20.52
CA THR A 428 -3.50 10.16 -20.71
C THR A 428 -4.25 10.95 -21.79
N ALA A 429 -5.34 10.39 -22.32
CA ALA A 429 -6.18 11.06 -23.30
C ALA A 429 -6.82 12.31 -22.69
N GLU A 430 -6.97 13.36 -23.52
CA GLU A 430 -7.53 14.64 -23.09
C GLU A 430 -8.90 14.47 -22.42
N ALA A 431 -9.78 13.67 -23.01
CA ALA A 431 -11.15 13.41 -22.54
C ALA A 431 -11.22 12.87 -21.09
N ASP A 432 -10.18 12.16 -20.66
CA ASP A 432 -10.15 11.49 -19.35
C ASP A 432 -9.44 12.31 -18.27
N ASN A 433 -8.92 13.48 -18.61
CA ASN A 433 -8.04 14.25 -17.75
C ASN A 433 -8.46 15.71 -17.60
N PHE A 434 -8.01 16.30 -16.50
CA PHE A 434 -8.08 17.73 -16.29
C PHE A 434 -6.84 18.42 -16.85
N ILE A 435 -6.92 19.73 -17.05
CA ILE A 435 -5.72 20.52 -17.34
C ILE A 435 -5.01 20.85 -16.02
N TYR A 436 -3.75 20.47 -15.93
CA TYR A 436 -2.85 20.81 -14.83
C TYR A 436 -2.15 22.14 -15.07
N MET A 437 -1.89 22.90 -14.02
CA MET A 437 -1.26 24.23 -14.10
C MET A 437 -0.32 24.48 -12.93
N ILE A 438 0.82 25.11 -13.21
CA ILE A 438 1.65 25.77 -12.20
C ILE A 438 1.13 27.18 -11.96
N SER A 439 0.97 27.56 -10.70
CA SER A 439 0.65 28.91 -10.27
C SER A 439 1.83 29.50 -9.49
N ILE A 440 2.26 30.70 -9.88
CA ILE A 440 3.31 31.47 -9.20
C ILE A 440 2.84 32.93 -9.12
N GLY A 441 2.52 33.41 -7.92
CA GLY A 441 1.85 34.70 -7.78
C GLY A 441 0.56 34.76 -8.60
N ASN A 442 0.49 35.69 -9.56
CA ASN A 442 -0.65 35.82 -10.48
C ASN A 442 -0.49 35.05 -11.78
N ASP A 443 0.71 34.53 -12.06
CA ASP A 443 1.00 33.81 -13.29
C ASP A 443 0.51 32.37 -13.18
N ARG A 444 -0.12 31.91 -14.26
CA ARG A 444 -0.63 30.54 -14.39
C ARG A 444 -0.14 29.94 -15.68
N VAL A 445 0.64 28.87 -15.57
CA VAL A 445 1.25 28.18 -16.71
C VAL A 445 0.67 26.78 -16.80
N PRO A 446 -0.14 26.46 -17.82
CA PRO A 446 -0.61 25.10 -18.07
C PRO A 446 0.55 24.15 -18.33
N LEU A 447 0.43 22.91 -17.87
CA LEU A 447 1.31 21.82 -18.27
C LEU A 447 0.78 21.20 -19.57
N GLU A 448 1.70 20.81 -20.43
CA GLU A 448 1.40 20.14 -21.70
C GLU A 448 1.80 18.68 -21.64
N LEU A 449 1.05 17.82 -22.33
CA LEU A 449 1.38 16.40 -22.47
C LEU A 449 2.75 16.27 -23.16
N ASN A 450 3.66 15.53 -22.54
CA ASN A 450 5.00 15.30 -23.05
C ASN A 450 5.13 13.93 -23.71
N GLY A 451 6.21 13.73 -24.47
CA GLY A 451 6.45 12.48 -25.20
C GLY A 451 6.69 11.23 -24.34
N ARG A 452 6.69 11.36 -23.01
CA ARG A 452 6.80 10.22 -22.06
C ARG A 452 5.47 9.87 -21.40
N GLY A 453 4.35 10.46 -21.86
CA GLY A 453 3.01 10.20 -21.32
C GLY A 453 2.69 10.93 -20.00
N GLY A 454 3.51 11.91 -19.59
CA GLY A 454 3.20 12.79 -18.45
C GLY A 454 2.84 14.20 -18.90
N TRP A 455 2.61 15.10 -17.96
CA TRP A 455 2.42 16.54 -18.21
C TRP A 455 3.59 17.34 -17.68
N SER A 456 4.02 18.35 -18.42
CA SER A 456 5.18 19.17 -18.06
C SER A 456 5.04 20.64 -18.41
N ALA A 457 5.69 21.49 -17.62
CA ALA A 457 5.87 22.91 -17.93
C ALA A 457 7.25 23.39 -17.49
N ASP A 458 7.90 24.19 -18.33
CA ASP A 458 9.10 24.95 -17.97
C ASP A 458 8.71 26.35 -17.50
N VAL A 459 8.82 26.60 -16.19
CA VAL A 459 8.37 27.85 -15.57
C VAL A 459 9.55 28.59 -14.97
N TYR A 460 9.66 29.88 -15.26
CA TYR A 460 10.61 30.74 -14.55
C TYR A 460 10.08 31.01 -13.14
N VAL A 461 10.82 30.62 -12.12
CA VAL A 461 10.46 30.83 -10.72
C VAL A 461 11.19 32.09 -10.23
N PRO A 462 10.51 33.22 -9.97
CA PRO A 462 11.16 34.43 -9.48
C PRO A 462 11.77 34.24 -8.09
N ARG A 463 12.84 34.98 -7.78
CA ARG A 463 13.36 35.07 -6.41
C ARG A 463 12.31 35.71 -5.51
N GLY A 464 12.11 35.15 -4.32
CA GLY A 464 11.14 35.69 -3.35
C GLY A 464 9.67 35.47 -3.72
N ALA A 465 9.35 34.57 -4.65
CA ALA A 465 7.96 34.23 -4.98
C ALA A 465 7.18 33.59 -3.81
N GLY A 466 7.89 33.14 -2.77
CA GLY A 466 7.31 32.51 -1.58
C GLY A 466 6.94 31.06 -1.83
N GLU A 467 5.93 30.83 -2.68
CA GLU A 467 5.40 29.49 -2.97
C GLU A 467 5.14 29.29 -4.47
N VAL A 468 5.25 28.04 -4.91
CA VAL A 468 4.78 27.57 -6.21
C VAL A 468 3.82 26.43 -5.99
N SER A 469 2.70 26.41 -6.68
CA SER A 469 1.68 25.39 -6.48
C SER A 469 1.21 24.79 -7.81
N LEU A 470 1.04 23.48 -7.82
CA LEU A 470 0.41 22.72 -8.89
C LEU A 470 -1.08 22.57 -8.58
N TYR A 471 -1.91 22.91 -9.55
CA TYR A 471 -3.36 22.79 -9.49
C TYR A 471 -3.89 22.09 -10.73
N TYR A 472 -5.15 21.67 -10.68
CA TYR A 472 -5.95 21.39 -11.87
C TYR A 472 -7.12 22.36 -11.97
N VAL A 473 -7.60 22.61 -13.18
CA VAL A 473 -8.84 23.35 -13.41
C VAL A 473 -9.99 22.40 -13.12
N SER A 474 -10.79 22.66 -12.07
CA SER A 474 -11.89 21.77 -11.69
C SER A 474 -13.20 22.14 -12.38
N THR A 475 -13.49 23.43 -12.54
CA THR A 475 -14.66 23.88 -13.30
C THR A 475 -14.36 25.10 -14.15
N ILE A 476 -15.10 25.25 -15.26
CA ILE A 476 -15.16 26.45 -16.09
C ILE A 476 -16.63 26.84 -16.26
N SER A 477 -16.99 28.07 -15.90
CA SER A 477 -18.39 28.54 -15.89
C SER A 477 -19.33 27.62 -15.10
N GLY A 478 -18.83 27.04 -14.00
CA GLY A 478 -19.58 26.12 -13.14
C GLY A 478 -19.80 24.71 -13.71
N GLN A 479 -19.23 24.40 -14.87
CA GLN A 479 -19.27 23.06 -15.47
C GLN A 479 -17.96 22.32 -15.21
N ASP A 480 -18.03 20.99 -15.06
CA ASP A 480 -16.86 20.13 -14.92
C ASP A 480 -15.86 20.39 -16.06
N ALA A 481 -14.59 20.59 -15.70
CA ALA A 481 -13.53 20.91 -16.63
C ALA A 481 -12.75 19.69 -17.13
N LYS A 482 -13.12 18.48 -16.71
CA LYS A 482 -12.56 17.23 -17.25
C LYS A 482 -12.82 17.14 -18.76
N GLY A 483 -11.81 16.73 -19.52
CA GLY A 483 -11.94 16.62 -20.98
C GLY A 483 -11.86 17.94 -21.74
N ILE A 484 -11.66 19.07 -21.05
CA ILE A 484 -11.47 20.36 -21.72
C ILE A 484 -10.05 20.40 -22.30
N GLY A 485 -9.96 20.67 -23.61
CA GLY A 485 -8.67 20.85 -24.26
C GLY A 485 -8.02 22.21 -24.08
N MET A 486 -6.71 22.26 -24.34
CA MET A 486 -5.88 23.46 -24.18
C MET A 486 -6.40 24.70 -24.93
N ARG A 487 -7.00 24.50 -26.11
CA ARG A 487 -7.63 25.58 -26.89
C ARG A 487 -8.82 26.20 -26.17
N ALA A 488 -9.68 25.37 -25.56
CA ALA A 488 -10.84 25.84 -24.83
C ALA A 488 -10.43 26.56 -23.54
N LEU A 489 -9.40 26.08 -22.84
CA LEU A 489 -8.83 26.78 -21.69
C LEU A 489 -8.28 28.15 -22.08
N LYS A 490 -7.46 28.24 -23.14
CA LYS A 490 -6.92 29.53 -23.63
C LYS A 490 -8.04 30.54 -23.94
N ASN A 491 -9.16 30.08 -24.47
CA ASN A 491 -10.32 30.95 -24.75
C ASN A 491 -11.08 31.38 -23.50
N ALA A 492 -10.97 30.62 -22.40
CA ALA A 492 -11.67 30.87 -21.14
C ALA A 492 -10.84 31.69 -20.14
N LEU A 493 -9.51 31.56 -20.14
CA LEU A 493 -8.60 32.24 -19.20
C LEU A 493 -8.82 33.76 -19.21
N GLY A 494 -9.05 34.33 -18.02
CA GLY A 494 -9.33 35.75 -17.82
C GLY A 494 -10.71 36.23 -18.27
N ARG A 495 -11.56 35.34 -18.82
CA ARG A 495 -12.89 35.70 -19.37
C ARG A 495 -14.04 34.95 -18.71
N LYS A 496 -13.80 33.74 -18.22
CA LYS A 496 -14.80 32.89 -17.56
C LYS A 496 -14.38 32.62 -16.12
N ALA A 497 -15.38 32.51 -15.23
CA ALA A 497 -15.15 32.06 -13.85
C ALA A 497 -14.60 30.62 -13.86
N MET A 498 -13.61 30.36 -13.01
CA MET A 498 -12.95 29.06 -12.88
C MET A 498 -12.74 28.71 -11.41
N THR A 499 -12.81 27.42 -11.11
CA THR A 499 -12.37 26.87 -9.82
C THR A 499 -11.20 25.93 -10.04
N PHE A 500 -10.39 25.73 -9.00
CA PHE A 500 -9.17 24.95 -9.04
C PHE A 500 -9.11 24.02 -7.84
N GLY A 501 -8.58 22.81 -8.04
CA GLY A 501 -8.20 21.92 -6.93
C GLY A 501 -6.68 21.84 -6.80
N GLY A 502 -6.19 21.81 -5.56
CA GLY A 502 -4.76 21.77 -5.26
C GLY A 502 -4.18 20.37 -5.41
N LEU A 503 -3.01 20.25 -6.03
CA LEU A 503 -2.33 18.97 -6.24
C LEU A 503 -1.01 18.89 -5.46
N ALA A 504 -0.13 19.88 -5.63
CA ALA A 504 1.12 19.92 -4.88
C ALA A 504 1.59 21.36 -4.64
N ARG A 505 2.49 21.55 -3.68
CA ARG A 505 3.09 22.85 -3.36
C ARG A 505 4.55 22.74 -2.95
N TRP A 506 5.33 23.69 -3.44
CA TRP A 506 6.74 23.92 -3.16
C TRP A 506 6.95 25.27 -2.48
N THR A 507 7.99 25.35 -1.66
CA THR A 507 8.49 26.60 -1.08
C THR A 507 9.67 27.08 -1.92
N VAL A 508 9.69 28.38 -2.25
CA VAL A 508 10.78 28.98 -3.01
C VAL A 508 11.81 29.55 -2.05
N ILE A 509 13.07 29.14 -2.21
CA ILE A 509 14.22 29.60 -1.41
C ILE A 509 15.22 30.42 -2.23
#